data_AF-A0A1H0HLR8-F1
#
_entry.id   AF-A0A1H0HLR8-F1
#
_cell.length_a   1.000
_cell.length_b   1.000
_cell.length_c   1.000
_cell.angle_alpha   90.00
_cell.angle_beta   90.00
_cell.angle_gamma   90.00
#
_symmetry.space_group_name_H-M   'P 1'
#
loop_
_entity.id
_entity.type
_entity.pdbx_description
1 polymer ?
#
loop_
_entity_poly.entity_id
_entity_poly.type
_entity_poly.pdbx_seq_one_letter_code
_entity_poly.pdbx_strand_id
1 'polypeptide(L)' 'MDWRHIVAANLRRIRRERGFSQETLAYEADVNRTYISKLEKGATWVGLEILVKLSHVLQAEPADFLRRPAKRGAKKS' A
#
# COMPACT_ATOMS: atom_id res chain seq x y z
N MET A 1 -13.57 -2.74 -7.66
CA MET A 1 -12.60 -2.16 -6.69
C MET A 1 -12.41 -0.70 -7.05
N ASP A 2 -12.66 0.18 -6.08
CA ASP A 2 -12.22 1.58 -6.11
C ASP A 2 -10.69 1.68 -5.93
N TRP A 3 -10.07 2.76 -6.36
CA TRP A 3 -8.63 3.03 -6.29
C TRP A 3 -8.06 2.95 -4.87
N ARG A 4 -8.83 3.36 -3.84
CA ARG A 4 -8.43 3.15 -2.44
C ARG A 4 -8.16 1.70 -2.10
N HIS A 5 -8.96 0.77 -2.64
CA HIS A 5 -8.77 -0.65 -2.38
C HIS A 5 -7.58 -1.23 -3.14
N ILE A 6 -7.26 -0.68 -4.32
CA ILE A 6 -6.05 -1.05 -5.07
C ILE A 6 -4.80 -0.65 -4.27
N VAL A 7 -4.74 0.61 -3.84
CA VAL A 7 -3.64 1.11 -3.01
C VAL A 7 -3.53 0.33 -1.70
N ALA A 8 -4.66 0.09 -1.01
CA ALA A 8 -4.68 -0.67 0.23
C ALA A 8 -4.09 -2.08 0.09
N ALA A 9 -4.48 -2.79 -0.97
CA ALA A 9 -4.00 -4.14 -1.26
C ALA A 9 -2.50 -4.15 -1.58
N ASN A 10 -2.04 -3.22 -2.42
CA ASN A 10 -0.63 -3.11 -2.79
C ASN A 10 0.25 -2.68 -1.62
N LEU A 11 -0.18 -1.69 -0.83
CA LEU A 11 0.52 -1.26 0.38
C LEU A 11 0.73 -2.44 1.34
N ARG A 12 -0.35 -3.20 1.61
CA ARG A 12 -0.27 -4.38 2.48
C ARG A 12 0.65 -5.47 1.94
N ARG A 13 0.61 -5.71 0.64
CA ARG A 13 1.46 -6.69 -0.05
C ARG A 13 2.93 -6.29 0.06
N ILE A 14 3.28 -5.10 -0.43
CA ILE A 14 4.64 -4.57 -0.46
C ILE A 14 5.20 -4.48 0.97
N ARG A 15 4.43 -3.96 1.93
CA ARG A 15 4.87 -3.87 3.34
C ARG A 15 5.27 -5.23 3.91
N ARG A 16 4.46 -6.27 3.62
CA ARG A 16 4.75 -7.63 4.09
C ARG A 16 5.94 -8.26 3.38
N GLU A 17 6.07 -8.06 2.08
CA GLU A 17 7.23 -8.52 1.30
C GLU A 17 8.54 -7.89 1.80
N ARG A 18 8.48 -6.65 2.28
CA ARG A 18 9.62 -5.93 2.87
C ARG A 18 9.83 -6.23 4.37
N GLY A 19 8.99 -7.04 5.00
CA GLY A 19 9.12 -7.41 6.42
C GLY A 19 8.71 -6.34 7.43
N PHE A 20 8.02 -5.28 7.01
CA PHE A 20 7.62 -4.20 7.90
C PHE A 20 6.33 -4.52 8.67
N SER A 21 6.30 -4.19 9.96
CA SER A 21 5.03 -4.08 10.69
C SER A 21 4.32 -2.77 10.32
N GLN A 22 3.02 -2.62 10.62
CA GLN A 22 2.33 -1.34 10.42
C GLN A 22 2.94 -0.23 11.29
N GLU A 23 3.41 -0.58 12.48
CA GLU A 23 4.02 0.36 13.43
C GLU A 23 5.39 0.82 12.96
N THR A 24 6.23 -0.11 12.51
CA THR A 24 7.54 0.19 11.92
C THR A 24 7.39 1.07 10.68
N LEU A 25 6.48 0.71 9.75
CA LEU A 25 6.24 1.55 8.57
C LEU A 25 5.76 2.95 8.96
N ALA A 26 4.87 3.05 9.93
CA ALA A 26 4.36 4.34 10.38
C ALA A 26 5.46 5.21 11.00
N TYR A 27 6.33 4.61 11.80
CA TYR A 27 7.48 5.28 12.42
C TYR A 27 8.47 5.77 11.36
N GLU A 28 8.93 4.87 10.48
CA GLU A 28 9.92 5.20 9.44
C GLU A 28 9.39 6.18 8.40
N ALA A 29 8.10 6.09 8.07
CA ALA A 29 7.44 7.04 7.20
C ALA A 29 6.90 8.26 7.96
N ASP A 30 7.22 8.45 9.25
CA ASP A 30 6.79 9.57 10.07
C ASP A 30 5.31 9.95 9.82
N VAL A 31 4.43 8.97 10.05
CA VAL A 31 2.97 9.08 9.96
C VAL A 31 2.32 8.32 11.10
N ASN A 32 1.04 8.59 11.36
CA ASN A 32 0.32 7.88 12.41
C ASN A 32 0.06 6.41 12.02
N ARG A 33 0.37 5.46 12.91
CA ARG A 33 0.06 4.02 12.73
C ARG A 33 -1.41 3.75 12.42
N THR A 34 -2.32 4.50 13.02
CA THR A 34 -3.77 4.41 12.76
C THR A 34 -4.11 4.82 11.33
N TYR A 35 -3.37 5.78 10.76
CA TYR A 35 -3.51 6.18 9.37
C TYR A 35 -3.06 5.06 8.42
N ILE A 36 -1.91 4.41 8.68
CA ILE A 36 -1.49 3.20 7.94
C ILE A 36 -2.56 2.11 8.01
N SER A 37 -3.13 1.86 9.19
CA SER A 37 -4.20 0.87 9.37
C SER A 37 -5.46 1.21 8.56
N LYS A 38 -5.87 2.49 8.53
CA LYS A 38 -7.00 2.95 7.71
C LYS A 38 -6.69 2.82 6.21
N LEU A 39 -5.48 3.15 5.78
CA LEU A 39 -5.03 3.00 4.39
C LEU A 39 -5.08 1.53 3.94
N GLU A 40 -4.53 0.60 4.71
CA GLU A 40 -4.55 -0.83 4.38
C GLU A 40 -5.94 -1.47 4.40
N LYS A 41 -6.94 -0.78 4.97
CA LYS A 41 -8.35 -1.18 4.94
C LYS A 41 -9.13 -0.49 3.80
N GLY A 42 -8.51 0.43 3.04
CA GLY A 42 -9.20 1.23 2.04
C GLY A 42 -10.17 2.27 2.61
N ALA A 43 -10.08 2.56 3.92
CA ALA A 43 -11.02 3.42 4.64
C ALA A 43 -10.74 4.92 4.46
N THR A 44 -9.63 5.29 3.82
CA THR A 44 -9.26 6.69 3.56
C THR A 44 -8.51 6.82 2.24
N TRP A 45 -8.39 8.04 1.73
CA TRP A 45 -7.60 8.37 0.55
C TRP A 45 -6.14 8.61 0.95
N VAL A 46 -5.22 8.24 0.05
CA VAL A 46 -3.80 8.54 0.19
C VAL A 46 -3.47 9.81 -0.59
N GLY A 47 -2.75 10.75 0.03
CA GLY A 47 -2.18 11.90 -0.67
C GLY A 47 -0.91 11.50 -1.42
N LEU A 48 -0.55 12.25 -2.48
CA LEU A 48 0.65 11.94 -3.27
C LEU A 48 1.94 12.01 -2.44
N GLU A 49 2.06 13.01 -1.57
CA GLU A 49 3.21 13.16 -0.67
C GLU A 49 3.41 11.93 0.23
N ILE A 50 2.34 11.46 0.87
CA ILE A 50 2.35 10.25 1.68
C ILE A 50 2.71 9.04 0.81
N LEU A 51 2.15 8.92 -0.39
CA LEU A 51 2.42 7.79 -1.28
C LEU A 51 3.93 7.69 -1.59
N VAL A 52 4.57 8.82 -1.89
CA VAL A 52 6.02 8.91 -2.12
C VAL A 52 6.81 8.61 -0.85
N LYS A 53 6.39 9.12 0.31
CA LYS A 53 7.03 8.82 1.60
C LYS A 53 7.03 7.33 1.91
N LEU A 54 5.89 6.66 1.70
CA LEU A 54 5.75 5.21 1.87
C LEU A 54 6.58 4.44 0.84
N SER A 55 6.66 4.91 -0.40
CA SER A 55 7.44 4.26 -1.46
C SER A 55 8.94 4.28 -1.14
N HIS A 56 9.46 5.40 -0.60
CA HIS A 56 10.86 5.51 -0.17
C HIS A 56 11.18 4.52 0.96
N VAL A 57 10.37 4.49 2.02
CA VAL A 57 10.59 3.58 3.16
C VAL A 57 10.52 2.12 2.74
N LEU A 58 9.57 1.78 1.86
CA LEU A 58 9.38 0.42 1.37
C LEU A 58 10.26 0.06 0.17
N GLN A 59 11.17 0.96 -0.24
CA GLN A 59 12.06 0.78 -1.40
C GLN A 59 11.27 0.31 -2.64
N ALA A 60 10.17 0.99 -2.96
CA ALA A 60 9.27 0.68 -4.06
C ALA A 60 9.01 1.93 -4.90
N GLU A 61 8.53 1.75 -6.13
CA GLU A 61 8.11 2.87 -6.97
C GLU A 61 6.67 3.30 -6.59
N PRO A 62 6.33 4.61 -6.62
CA PRO A 62 4.96 5.06 -6.39
C PRO A 62 3.92 4.37 -7.30
N ALA A 63 4.33 4.01 -8.51
CA ALA A 63 3.50 3.29 -9.48
C ALA A 63 3.09 1.88 -8.99
N ASP A 64 3.91 1.23 -8.16
CA ASP A 64 3.62 -0.11 -7.64
C ASP A 64 2.36 -0.15 -6.75
N PHE A 65 2.05 0.97 -6.09
CA PHE A 65 0.85 1.11 -5.27
C PHE A 65 -0.42 1.27 -6.11
N LEU A 66 -0.29 1.75 -7.35
CA LEU A 66 -1.40 2.00 -8.27
C LEU A 66 -1.64 0.82 -9.23
N ARG A 67 -0.78 -0.19 -9.22
CA ARG A 67 -0.91 -1.34 -10.11
C ARG A 67 -2.18 -2.13 -9.79
N ARG A 68 -3.10 -2.22 -10.77
CA ARG A 68 -4.28 -3.08 -10.63
C ARG A 68 -3.81 -4.53 -10.49
N PRO A 69 -4.29 -5.30 -9.48
CA PRO A 69 -4.03 -6.72 -9.44
C PRO A 69 -4.57 -7.32 -10.75
N ALA A 70 -3.76 -8.17 -11.39
CA ALA A 70 -4.19 -8.86 -12.59
C ALA A 70 -5.55 -9.52 -12.29
N LYS A 71 -6.55 -9.32 -13.18
CA LYS A 71 -7.79 -10.09 -13.08
C LYS A 71 -7.36 -11.55 -12.99
N ARG A 72 -7.71 -12.24 -11.89
CA ARG A 72 -7.67 -13.71 -11.87
C ARG A 72 -8.62 -14.16 -12.98
N GLY A 73 -8.08 -14.31 -14.18
CA GLY A 73 -8.81 -14.63 -15.39
C GLY A 73 -8.31 -15.95 -15.91
N ALA A 74 -9.25 -16.89 -16.06
CA ALA A 74 -9.14 -18.12 -16.82
C ALA A 74 -7.96 -19.03 -16.43
N LYS A 75 -8.24 -20.01 -15.56
CA LYS A 75 -7.63 -21.33 -15.78
C LYS A 75 -7.92 -21.68 -17.25
N LYS A 76 -6.89 -21.67 -18.10
CA LYS A 76 -6.94 -22.38 -19.37
C LYS A 76 -7.21 -23.83 -19.01
N SER A 77 -8.43 -24.29 -19.29
CA SER A 77 -8.73 -25.71 -19.43
C SER A 77 -8.31 -26.16 -20.82
#